data_AF-A0A0E3PLD7-F1
#
_entry.id   AF-A0A0E3PLD7-F1
#
_cell.length_a   1.000
_cell.length_b   1.000
_cell.length_c   1.000
_cell.angle_alpha   90.00
_cell.angle_beta   90.00
_cell.angle_gamma   90.00
#
_symmetry.space_group_name_H-M   'P 1'
#
loop_
_entity.id
_entity.type
_entity.pdbx_description
1 polymer ?
#
loop_
_entity_poly.entity_id
_entity_poly.type
_entity_poly.pdbx_seq_one_letter_code
_entity_poly.pdbx_strand_id
1 'polypeptide(L)'
;MKIKSVNPYTEEINRTYDSFSIEECRTRIEKSRAAFSEWSSLPAEERAKSFSNVAKVLRQNTEIYAGVITEEMGKPIRQSRSEVQKCARLCDHYAENAAGLLKDEGQSCTAAKRFIIVKEVVGDFIEAFERHMQELKIGDPMDEETDLGPLAKKICQKT
;
A
#
# COMPACT_ATOMS: atom_id res chain seq x y z
N MET A 1 -10.80 10.02 30.07
CA MET A 1 -10.31 11.41 29.84
C MET A 1 -11.20 12.04 28.78
N LYS A 2 -11.62 13.29 28.93
CA LYS A 2 -12.39 13.97 27.87
C LYS A 2 -11.45 14.80 27.00
N ILE A 3 -11.56 14.66 25.68
CA ILE A 3 -10.81 15.44 24.70
C ILE A 3 -11.73 16.56 24.24
N LYS A 4 -11.25 17.81 24.29
CA LYS A 4 -12.00 18.99 23.86
C LYS A 4 -11.43 19.49 22.54
N SER A 5 -12.30 19.69 21.57
CA SER A 5 -12.00 20.45 20.35
C SER A 5 -12.36 21.91 20.61
N VAL A 6 -11.38 22.80 20.45
CA VAL A 6 -11.49 24.22 20.79
C VAL A 6 -11.22 25.03 19.53
N ASN A 7 -12.07 26.02 19.28
CA ASN A 7 -11.89 26.91 18.15
C ASN A 7 -10.66 27.80 18.38
N PRO A 8 -9.66 27.80 17.48
CA PRO A 8 -8.41 28.53 17.70
C PRO A 8 -8.56 30.06 17.60
N TYR A 9 -9.68 30.56 17.06
CA TYR A 9 -9.95 31.99 16.96
C TYR A 9 -10.83 32.52 18.11
N THR A 10 -11.90 31.80 18.47
CA THR A 10 -12.85 32.23 19.52
C THR A 10 -12.54 31.68 20.91
N GLU A 11 -11.66 30.67 21.01
CA GLU A 11 -11.37 29.89 22.22
C GLU A 11 -12.59 29.12 22.79
N GLU A 12 -13.71 29.12 22.07
CA GLU A 12 -14.91 28.39 22.44
C GLU A 12 -14.74 26.88 22.20
N ILE A 13 -15.39 26.07 23.04
CA ILE A 13 -15.37 24.61 22.88
C ILE A 13 -16.39 24.24 21.78
N ASN A 14 -15.89 23.75 20.64
CA ASN A 14 -16.72 23.25 19.55
C ASN A 14 -17.43 21.95 19.96
N ARG A 15 -16.65 20.95 20.42
CA ARG A 15 -17.14 19.61 20.80
C ARG A 15 -16.27 18.99 21.89
N THR A 16 -16.87 18.08 22.65
CA THR A 16 -16.16 17.26 23.63
C THR A 16 -16.37 15.79 23.30
N TYR A 17 -15.29 15.02 23.30
CA TYR A 17 -15.25 13.60 22.98
C TYR A 17 -14.79 12.81 24.19
N ASP A 18 -15.44 11.68 24.45
CA ASP A 18 -14.99 10.75 25.48
C ASP A 18 -13.85 9.88 24.92
N SER A 19 -12.76 9.74 25.68
CA SER A 19 -11.71 8.78 25.34
C SER A 19 -12.25 7.37 25.46
N PHE A 20 -11.92 6.49 24.52
CA PHE A 20 -12.21 5.09 24.65
C PHE A 20 -11.44 4.46 25.82
N SER A 21 -12.10 3.56 26.54
CA SER A 21 -11.46 2.62 27.44
C SER A 21 -10.63 1.60 26.67
N ILE A 22 -9.70 0.93 27.35
CA ILE A 22 -8.88 -0.13 26.75
C ILE A 22 -9.77 -1.25 26.19
N GLU A 23 -10.86 -1.57 26.87
CA GLU A 23 -11.76 -2.65 26.45
C GLU A 23 -12.56 -2.30 25.20
N GLU A 24 -13.00 -1.04 25.09
CA GLU A 24 -13.63 -0.53 23.87
C GLU A 24 -12.65 -0.49 22.68
N CYS A 25 -11.38 -0.14 22.92
CA CYS A 25 -10.33 -0.22 21.92
C CYS A 25 -10.13 -1.66 21.42
N ARG A 26 -10.01 -2.62 22.35
CA ARG A 26 -9.91 -4.06 22.02
C ARG A 26 -11.09 -4.53 21.18
N THR A 27 -12.31 -4.21 21.62
CA THR A 27 -13.54 -4.57 20.90
C THR A 27 -13.53 -4.06 19.45
N ARG A 28 -13.12 -2.81 19.23
CA ARG A 28 -13.06 -2.23 17.87
C ARG A 28 -11.97 -2.87 17.00
N ILE A 29 -10.82 -3.20 17.59
CA ILE A 29 -9.73 -3.90 16.89
C ILE A 29 -10.20 -5.29 16.45
N GLU A 30 -10.86 -6.05 17.33
CA GLU A 30 -11.38 -7.38 16.97
C GLU A 30 -12.44 -7.30 15.87
N LYS A 31 -13.34 -6.31 15.92
CA LYS A 31 -14.28 -6.05 14.83
C LYS A 31 -13.57 -5.78 13.50
N SER A 32 -12.50 -4.98 13.52
CA SER A 32 -11.70 -4.70 12.32
C SER A 32 -11.00 -5.94 11.79
N ARG A 33 -10.47 -6.80 12.67
CA ARG A 33 -9.83 -8.08 12.30
C ARG A 33 -10.82 -9.05 11.66
N ALA A 34 -12.01 -9.18 12.25
CA ALA A 34 -13.07 -10.02 11.71
C ALA A 34 -13.48 -9.57 10.30
N ALA A 35 -13.67 -8.26 10.08
CA ALA A 35 -14.00 -7.71 8.77
C ALA A 35 -12.87 -7.84 7.74
N PHE A 36 -11.61 -7.81 8.20
CA PHE A 36 -10.45 -7.92 7.31
C PHE A 36 -10.37 -9.26 6.59
N SER A 37 -10.74 -10.36 7.26
CA SER A 37 -10.70 -11.71 6.66
C SER A 37 -11.53 -11.77 5.36
N GLU A 38 -12.75 -11.26 5.40
CA GLU A 38 -13.62 -11.19 4.23
C GLU A 38 -13.14 -10.14 3.23
N TRP A 39 -12.83 -8.92 3.70
CA TRP A 39 -12.41 -7.80 2.85
C TRP A 39 -11.14 -8.11 2.04
N SER A 40 -10.14 -8.73 2.67
CA SER A 40 -8.85 -9.03 2.04
C SER A 40 -8.95 -10.10 0.95
N SER A 41 -9.97 -10.97 1.01
CA SER A 41 -10.23 -12.00 -0.01
C SER A 41 -10.81 -11.43 -1.31
N LEU A 42 -11.37 -10.22 -1.29
CA LEU A 42 -11.92 -9.58 -2.49
C LEU A 42 -10.81 -9.19 -3.48
N PRO A 43 -11.04 -9.26 -4.80
CA PRO A 43 -10.10 -8.74 -5.80
C PRO A 43 -9.77 -7.25 -5.58
N ALA A 44 -8.57 -6.83 -5.97
CA ALA A 44 -8.13 -5.45 -5.78
C ALA A 44 -9.04 -4.44 -6.48
N GLU A 45 -9.60 -4.82 -7.63
CA GLU A 45 -10.55 -4.06 -8.42
C GLU A 45 -11.87 -3.86 -7.67
N GLU A 46 -12.38 -4.89 -7.00
CA GLU A 46 -13.60 -4.81 -6.19
C GLU A 46 -13.38 -3.91 -4.98
N ARG A 47 -12.23 -4.04 -4.32
CA ARG A 47 -11.88 -3.18 -3.18
C ARG A 47 -11.71 -1.71 -3.62
N ALA A 48 -11.17 -1.48 -4.81
CA ALA A 48 -10.95 -0.13 -5.35
C ALA A 48 -12.27 0.65 -5.53
N LYS A 49 -13.39 -0.03 -5.82
CA LYS A 49 -14.72 0.61 -5.95
C LYS A 49 -15.17 1.35 -4.70
N SER A 50 -14.71 0.94 -3.51
CA SER A 50 -15.01 1.63 -2.26
C SER A 50 -14.49 3.08 -2.25
N PHE A 51 -13.38 3.37 -2.94
CA PHE A 51 -12.87 4.74 -3.03
C PHE A 51 -13.83 5.66 -3.78
N SER A 52 -14.53 5.17 -4.82
CA SER A 52 -15.55 5.97 -5.52
C SER A 52 -16.70 6.37 -4.59
N ASN A 53 -17.11 5.47 -3.70
CA ASN A 53 -18.14 5.77 -2.70
C ASN A 53 -17.66 6.82 -1.70
N VAL A 54 -16.42 6.70 -1.22
CA VAL A 54 -15.81 7.70 -0.32
C VAL A 54 -15.72 9.07 -1.01
N ALA A 55 -15.27 9.12 -2.26
CA ALA A 55 -15.17 10.36 -3.03
C ALA A 55 -16.54 11.04 -3.18
N LYS A 56 -17.60 10.26 -3.42
CA LYS A 56 -18.98 10.75 -3.49
C LYS A 56 -19.43 11.36 -2.15
N VAL A 57 -19.19 10.67 -1.03
CA VAL A 57 -19.56 11.16 0.30
C VAL A 57 -18.82 12.46 0.66
N LEU A 58 -17.52 12.55 0.35
CA LEU A 58 -16.71 13.75 0.56
C LEU A 58 -17.28 14.95 -0.20
N ARG A 59 -17.67 14.77 -1.47
CA ARG A 59 -18.28 15.82 -2.29
C ARG A 59 -19.63 16.25 -1.77
N GLN A 60 -20.51 15.30 -1.45
CA GLN A 60 -21.86 15.58 -0.97
C GLN A 60 -21.86 16.34 0.37
N ASN A 61 -20.86 16.10 1.21
CA ASN A 61 -20.76 16.69 2.55
C ASN A 61 -19.63 17.74 2.64
N THR A 62 -19.23 18.35 1.51
CA THR A 62 -18.10 19.29 1.47
C THR A 62 -18.26 20.43 2.45
N GLU A 63 -19.46 21.01 2.57
CA GLU A 63 -19.70 22.12 3.50
C GLU A 63 -19.59 21.70 4.96
N ILE A 64 -20.07 20.51 5.30
CA ILE A 64 -19.98 19.97 6.66
C ILE A 64 -18.51 19.75 7.03
N TYR A 65 -17.76 19.04 6.20
CA TYR A 65 -16.35 18.73 6.49
C TYR A 65 -15.46 19.98 6.45
N ALA A 66 -15.68 20.88 5.50
CA ALA A 66 -14.94 22.14 5.46
C ALA A 66 -15.24 23.03 6.65
N GLY A 67 -16.49 23.03 7.14
CA GLY A 67 -16.89 23.70 8.38
C GLY A 67 -16.09 23.18 9.57
N VAL A 68 -16.09 21.86 9.79
CA VAL A 68 -15.32 21.22 10.88
C VAL A 68 -13.83 21.56 10.78
N ILE A 69 -13.21 21.43 9.61
CA ILE A 69 -11.78 21.77 9.44
C ILE A 69 -11.52 23.24 9.81
N THR A 70 -12.42 24.14 9.43
CA THR A 70 -12.29 25.57 9.70
C THR A 70 -12.47 25.88 11.18
N GLU A 71 -13.49 25.31 11.81
CA GLU A 71 -13.81 25.51 13.22
C GLU A 71 -12.75 24.92 14.15
N GLU A 72 -12.18 23.76 13.80
CA GLU A 72 -11.19 23.08 14.64
C GLU A 72 -9.76 23.56 14.39
N MET A 73 -9.40 23.93 13.15
CA MET A 73 -8.02 24.25 12.77
C MET A 73 -7.80 25.73 12.38
N GLY A 74 -8.86 26.56 12.32
CA GLY A 74 -8.76 27.98 11.98
C GLY A 74 -8.46 28.27 10.51
N LYS A 75 -8.54 27.27 9.64
CA LYS A 75 -8.21 27.41 8.22
C LYS A 75 -9.32 28.18 7.48
N PRO A 76 -9.01 29.12 6.57
CA PRO A 76 -10.05 29.81 5.80
C PRO A 76 -10.96 28.82 5.05
N ILE A 77 -12.28 28.99 5.13
CA ILE A 77 -13.28 28.05 4.60
C ILE A 77 -13.04 27.65 3.13
N ARG A 78 -12.55 28.58 2.30
CA ARG A 78 -12.20 28.31 0.89
C ARG A 78 -11.08 27.26 0.76
N GLN A 79 -10.09 27.31 1.63
CA GLN A 79 -9.00 26.34 1.64
C GLN A 79 -9.45 25.00 2.23
N SER A 80 -10.34 25.01 3.22
CA SER A 80 -10.94 23.80 3.79
C SER A 80 -11.78 23.05 2.76
N ARG A 81 -12.62 23.74 1.99
CA ARG A 81 -13.34 23.15 0.83
C ARG A 81 -12.38 22.55 -0.19
N SER A 82 -11.29 23.27 -0.49
CA SER A 82 -10.27 22.80 -1.43
C SER A 82 -9.56 21.53 -0.95
N GLU A 83 -9.36 21.39 0.37
CA GLU A 83 -8.79 20.20 0.99
C GLU A 83 -9.72 19.00 0.86
N VAL A 84 -11.03 19.17 1.13
CA VAL A 84 -12.02 18.10 0.91
C VAL A 84 -12.01 17.63 -0.54
N GLN A 85 -11.97 18.57 -1.49
CA GLN A 85 -11.90 18.25 -2.92
C GLN A 85 -10.58 17.56 -3.31
N LYS A 86 -9.46 17.93 -2.67
CA LYS A 86 -8.18 17.25 -2.85
C LYS A 86 -8.27 15.79 -2.40
N CYS A 87 -8.85 15.53 -1.23
CA CYS A 87 -9.07 14.17 -0.73
C CYS A 87 -9.99 13.37 -1.67
N ALA A 88 -11.08 13.96 -2.15
CA ALA A 88 -11.99 13.29 -3.09
C ALA A 88 -11.28 12.92 -4.41
N ARG A 89 -10.45 13.81 -4.96
CA ARG A 89 -9.64 13.50 -6.16
C ARG A 89 -8.63 12.38 -5.93
N LEU A 90 -8.02 12.32 -4.74
CA LEU A 90 -7.12 11.22 -4.39
C LEU A 90 -7.88 9.88 -4.34
N CYS A 91 -9.10 9.89 -3.82
CA CYS A 91 -9.96 8.71 -3.86
C CYS A 91 -10.28 8.28 -5.30
N ASP A 92 -10.63 9.20 -6.20
CA ASP A 92 -10.86 8.85 -7.61
C ASP A 92 -9.61 8.21 -8.23
N HIS A 93 -8.43 8.80 -7.97
CA HIS A 93 -7.16 8.26 -8.48
C HIS A 93 -6.94 6.81 -8.02
N TYR A 94 -7.18 6.49 -6.75
CA TYR A 94 -7.07 5.11 -6.27
C TYR A 94 -8.17 4.19 -6.80
N ALA A 95 -9.38 4.68 -6.99
CA ALA A 95 -10.46 3.90 -7.60
C ALA A 95 -10.07 3.42 -9.01
N GLU A 96 -9.35 4.25 -9.77
CA GLU A 96 -8.89 3.94 -11.12
C GLU A 96 -7.60 3.12 -11.16
N ASN A 97 -6.66 3.37 -10.24
CA ASN A 97 -5.27 2.88 -10.38
C ASN A 97 -4.85 1.81 -9.36
N ALA A 98 -5.60 1.60 -8.27
CA ALA A 98 -5.14 0.76 -7.15
C ALA A 98 -4.80 -0.68 -7.55
N ALA A 99 -5.58 -1.30 -8.44
CA ALA A 99 -5.30 -2.67 -8.88
C ALA A 99 -3.95 -2.78 -9.61
N GLY A 100 -3.63 -1.82 -10.49
CA GLY A 100 -2.35 -1.77 -11.19
C GLY A 100 -1.18 -1.51 -10.24
N LEU A 101 -1.35 -0.59 -9.30
CA LEU A 101 -0.33 -0.28 -8.28
C LEU A 101 0.02 -1.48 -7.40
N LEU A 102 -0.93 -2.38 -7.17
CA LEU A 102 -0.76 -3.56 -6.31
C LEU A 102 -0.31 -4.82 -7.08
N LYS A 103 -0.32 -4.80 -8.41
CA LYS A 103 -0.11 -6.00 -9.23
C LYS A 103 1.29 -6.60 -9.08
N ASP A 104 2.30 -5.75 -8.92
CA ASP A 104 3.70 -6.17 -8.92
C ASP A 104 4.37 -6.11 -7.54
N GLU A 105 3.61 -5.91 -6.45
CA GLU A 105 4.16 -5.76 -5.08
C GLU A 105 5.38 -4.78 -4.99
N GLY A 106 5.46 -3.80 -5.91
CA GLY A 106 6.58 -2.86 -6.01
C GLY A 106 7.88 -3.40 -6.61
N GLN A 107 7.89 -4.63 -7.17
CA GLN A 107 9.04 -5.25 -7.83
C GLN A 107 8.62 -5.94 -9.13
N SER A 108 8.96 -5.34 -10.28
CA SER A 108 8.98 -6.08 -11.54
C SER A 108 10.31 -6.82 -11.64
N CYS A 109 10.33 -8.08 -11.21
CA CYS A 109 11.52 -8.92 -11.37
C CYS A 109 11.82 -9.08 -12.87
N THR A 110 12.95 -8.54 -13.32
CA THR A 110 13.44 -8.67 -14.71
C THR A 110 14.20 -9.97 -14.95
N ALA A 111 14.39 -10.80 -13.92
CA ALA A 111 15.01 -12.10 -14.09
C ALA A 111 14.13 -12.97 -15.00
N ALA A 112 14.75 -13.51 -16.06
CA ALA A 112 14.07 -14.44 -16.95
C ALA A 112 13.64 -15.68 -16.15
N LYS A 113 12.33 -15.92 -16.07
CA LYS A 113 11.76 -17.10 -15.38
C LYS A 113 11.60 -18.31 -16.30
N ARG A 114 11.61 -18.09 -17.61
CA ARG A 114 11.42 -19.10 -18.66
C ARG A 114 12.18 -18.69 -19.91
N PHE A 115 12.90 -19.63 -20.51
CA PHE A 115 13.46 -19.50 -21.85
C PHE A 115 12.55 -20.24 -22.84
N ILE A 116 12.12 -19.55 -23.91
CA ILE A 116 11.44 -20.17 -25.04
C ILE A 116 12.46 -20.21 -26.18
N ILE A 117 12.92 -21.41 -26.51
CA ILE A 117 14.04 -21.62 -27.45
C ILE A 117 13.50 -22.33 -28.69
N VAL A 118 13.86 -21.82 -29.86
CA VAL A 118 13.46 -22.44 -31.14
C VAL A 118 14.23 -23.75 -31.32
N LYS A 119 13.56 -24.78 -31.85
CA LYS A 119 14.07 -26.16 -31.89
C LYS A 119 15.44 -26.28 -32.57
N GLU A 120 15.69 -25.47 -33.58
CA GLU A 120 16.90 -25.49 -34.40
C GLU A 120 18.16 -25.07 -33.63
N VAL A 121 18.03 -24.30 -32.56
CA VAL A 121 19.17 -23.74 -31.79
C VAL A 121 19.25 -24.29 -30.36
N VAL A 122 18.41 -25.27 -30.01
CA VAL A 122 18.33 -25.77 -28.63
C VAL A 122 19.63 -26.42 -28.16
N GLY A 123 20.36 -27.10 -29.06
CA GLY A 123 21.66 -27.71 -28.75
C GLY A 123 22.70 -26.65 -28.40
N ASP A 124 22.94 -25.71 -29.32
CA ASP A 124 23.89 -24.61 -29.16
C ASP A 124 23.58 -23.76 -27.92
N PHE A 125 22.30 -23.52 -27.65
CA PHE A 125 21.87 -22.79 -26.46
C PHE A 125 22.23 -23.54 -25.17
N ILE A 126 21.93 -24.84 -25.08
CA ILE A 126 22.21 -25.64 -23.88
C ILE A 126 23.71 -25.66 -23.61
N GLU A 127 24.54 -25.91 -24.63
CA GLU A 127 25.99 -25.94 -24.48
C GLU A 127 26.55 -24.59 -24.03
N ALA A 128 26.11 -23.49 -24.65
CA ALA A 128 26.55 -22.16 -24.27
C ALA A 128 26.08 -21.77 -22.87
N PHE A 129 24.85 -22.14 -22.51
CA PHE A 129 24.25 -21.87 -21.21
C PHE A 129 24.97 -22.64 -20.10
N GLU A 130 25.21 -23.95 -20.28
CA GLU A 130 25.94 -24.77 -19.32
C GLU A 130 27.35 -24.24 -19.09
N ARG A 131 28.08 -23.92 -20.16
CA ARG A 131 29.42 -23.33 -20.06
C ARG A 131 29.39 -22.05 -19.24
N HIS A 132 28.48 -21.13 -19.56
CA HIS A 132 28.37 -19.86 -18.83
C HIS A 132 28.00 -20.07 -17.36
N MET A 133 27.06 -20.97 -17.07
CA MET A 133 26.67 -21.29 -15.69
C MET A 133 27.81 -21.89 -14.86
N GLN A 134 28.72 -22.65 -15.49
CA GLN A 134 29.91 -23.20 -14.83
C GLN A 134 30.99 -22.15 -14.54
N GLU A 135 31.01 -21.05 -15.28
CA GLU A 135 31.96 -19.94 -15.08
C GLU A 135 31.57 -19.04 -13.91
N LEU A 136 30.31 -19.07 -13.46
CA LEU A 136 29.81 -18.21 -12.38
C LEU A 136 30.35 -18.66 -11.01
N LYS A 137 30.92 -17.72 -10.26
CA LYS A 137 31.41 -17.93 -8.90
C LYS A 137 30.27 -17.76 -7.90
N ILE A 138 29.92 -18.84 -7.20
CA ILE A 138 28.94 -18.79 -6.09
C ILE A 138 29.70 -18.63 -4.76
N GLY A 139 29.44 -17.56 -4.02
CA GLY A 139 30.31 -17.15 -2.92
C GLY A 139 29.70 -16.19 -1.90
N ASP A 140 30.56 -15.53 -1.12
CA ASP A 140 30.14 -14.50 -0.17
C ASP A 140 29.62 -13.27 -0.93
N PRO A 141 28.38 -12.79 -0.69
CA PRO A 141 27.87 -11.59 -1.36
C PRO A 141 28.68 -10.30 -1.12
N MET A 142 29.59 -10.29 -0.15
CA MET A 142 30.51 -9.17 0.12
C MET A 142 31.86 -9.29 -0.63
N ASP A 143 32.14 -10.43 -1.27
CA ASP A 143 33.33 -10.62 -2.11
C ASP A 143 33.02 -10.13 -3.53
N GLU A 144 33.81 -9.15 -4.03
CA GLU A 144 33.61 -8.51 -5.33
C GLU A 144 33.79 -9.49 -6.51
N GLU A 145 34.43 -10.63 -6.28
CA GLU A 145 34.60 -11.69 -7.28
C GLU A 145 33.41 -12.66 -7.33
N THR A 146 32.38 -12.50 -6.49
CA THR A 146 31.20 -13.37 -6.48
C THR A 146 30.17 -12.92 -7.51
N ASP A 147 29.83 -13.80 -8.46
CA ASP A 147 28.79 -13.55 -9.46
C ASP A 147 27.38 -13.86 -8.93
N LEU A 148 27.24 -14.88 -8.07
CA LEU A 148 25.97 -15.35 -7.55
C LEU A 148 26.01 -15.57 -6.03
N GLY A 149 25.13 -14.88 -5.29
CA GLY A 149 24.90 -15.15 -3.88
C GLY A 149 24.23 -16.52 -3.69
N PRO A 150 24.48 -17.23 -2.58
CA PRO A 150 24.17 -18.66 -2.51
C PRO A 150 22.73 -18.97 -2.08
N LEU A 151 21.90 -17.92 -1.85
CA LEU A 151 20.44 -17.89 -1.56
C LEU A 151 19.89 -18.82 -0.46
N ALA A 152 20.68 -19.75 0.07
CA ALA A 152 20.38 -20.69 1.13
C ALA A 152 21.44 -20.58 2.24
N LYS A 153 21.17 -21.13 3.43
CA LYS A 153 22.16 -21.18 4.52
C LYS A 153 23.31 -22.11 4.14
N LYS A 154 24.53 -21.82 4.62
CA LYS A 154 25.75 -22.63 4.38
C LYS A 154 25.59 -24.13 4.69
N ILE A 155 24.72 -24.48 5.64
CA ILE A 155 24.41 -25.87 5.99
C ILE A 155 23.60 -26.62 4.90
N CYS A 156 22.89 -25.88 4.05
CA CYS A 156 22.08 -26.41 2.95
C CYS A 156 22.83 -26.44 1.60
N GLN A 157 24.08 -25.96 1.55
CA GLN A 157 24.90 -25.85 0.34
C GLN A 157 25.91 -26.99 0.16
N LYS A 158 25.85 -28.03 1.00
CA LYS A 158 26.68 -29.22 0.85
C LYS A 158 26.04 -30.17 -0.16
N THR A 159 26.62 -30.26 -1.35
CA THR A 159 26.51 -31.43 -2.24
C THR A 159 27.18 -32.65 -1.63
#